data_AF-A0A175VZK3-F1
#
_entry.id   AF-A0A175VZK3-F1
#
_cell.length_a   1.000
_cell.length_b   1.000
_cell.length_c   1.000
_cell.angle_alpha   90.00
_cell.angle_beta   90.00
_cell.angle_gamma   90.00
#
_symmetry.space_group_name_H-M   'P 1'
#
loop_
_entity.id
_entity.type
_entity.pdbx_description
1 polymer ?
#
loop_
_entity_poly.entity_id
_entity_poly.type
_entity_poly.pdbx_seq_one_letter_code
_entity_poly.pdbx_strand_id
1 'polypeptide(L)'
;MKHFSQASAAAACSDLVRTAQSAAAKVQAITIASTMADQALQKPLPLLLAGLQKFGEHSGQLGHCVADAAVVHPQLGDVLGPALVDCGNAMSILSDKLESENGELSTEAISRYQGFLSGASRFFVFANQLLTIESEQQQQSKLANPDAQDILDTAQNAAKEVLTLRHVIMN
;
A
#
# COMPACT_ATOMS: atom_id res chain seq x y z
N MET A 1 2.14 12.93 -21.01
CA MET A 1 1.78 11.94 -19.97
C MET A 1 3.00 11.07 -19.73
N LYS A 2 3.40 10.81 -18.48
CA LYS A 2 4.50 9.86 -18.23
C LYS A 2 3.98 8.48 -18.61
N HIS A 3 4.52 7.87 -19.65
CA HIS A 3 4.17 6.50 -20.02
C HIS A 3 4.51 5.57 -18.86
N PHE A 4 3.63 4.60 -18.59
CA PHE A 4 3.91 3.52 -17.66
C PHE A 4 5.18 2.77 -18.09
N SER A 5 6.04 2.45 -17.13
CA SER A 5 7.28 1.70 -17.35
C SER A 5 7.36 0.58 -16.33
N GLN A 6 7.54 -0.65 -16.80
CA GLN A 6 7.71 -1.84 -15.94
C GLN A 6 8.89 -1.67 -14.99
N ALA A 7 10.01 -1.13 -15.47
CA ALA A 7 11.19 -0.88 -14.65
C ALA A 7 10.93 0.15 -13.54
N SER A 8 10.20 1.22 -13.86
CA SER A 8 9.82 2.23 -12.86
C SER A 8 8.80 1.67 -11.84
N ALA A 9 7.87 0.85 -12.30
CA ALA A 9 6.90 0.18 -11.42
C ALA A 9 7.60 -0.82 -10.47
N ALA A 10 8.54 -1.62 -10.98
CA ALA A 10 9.34 -2.55 -10.18
C ALA A 10 10.21 -1.83 -9.14
N ALA A 11 10.82 -0.70 -9.54
CA ALA A 11 11.58 0.15 -8.61
C ALA A 11 10.67 0.74 -7.51
N ALA A 12 9.50 1.27 -7.88
CA ALA A 12 8.53 1.77 -6.90
C ALA A 12 8.07 0.67 -5.93
N CYS A 13 7.84 -0.55 -6.42
CA CYS A 13 7.53 -1.70 -5.56
C CYS A 13 8.68 -2.02 -4.58
N SER A 14 9.93 -1.97 -5.06
CA SER A 14 11.11 -2.19 -4.21
C SER A 14 11.25 -1.13 -3.11
N ASP A 15 10.94 0.13 -3.43
CA ASP A 15 10.91 1.20 -2.44
C ASP A 15 9.76 1.02 -1.42
N LEU A 16 8.57 0.58 -1.88
CA LEU A 16 7.46 0.24 -0.98
C LEU A 16 7.83 -0.90 -0.01
N VAL A 17 8.51 -1.95 -0.48
CA VAL A 17 9.01 -3.04 0.37
C VAL A 17 9.92 -2.48 1.47
N ARG A 18 10.90 -1.65 1.11
CA ARG A 18 11.86 -1.06 2.06
C ARG A 18 11.15 -0.18 3.09
N THR A 19 10.22 0.66 2.64
CA THR A 19 9.46 1.55 3.51
C THR A 19 8.54 0.75 4.44
N ALA A 20 7.88 -0.30 3.95
CA ALA A 20 7.05 -1.18 4.76
C ALA A 20 7.85 -1.91 5.85
N GLN A 21 9.04 -2.42 5.51
CA GLN A 21 9.96 -3.05 6.47
C GLN A 21 10.44 -2.07 7.54
N SER A 22 10.82 -0.84 7.13
CA SER A 22 11.23 0.21 8.06
C SER A 22 10.11 0.61 9.01
N ALA A 23 8.91 0.85 8.47
CA ALA A 23 7.72 1.16 9.26
C ALA A 23 7.35 0.01 10.22
N ALA A 24 7.42 -1.24 9.76
CA ALA A 24 7.17 -2.42 10.58
C ALA A 24 8.14 -2.50 11.76
N ALA A 25 9.44 -2.27 11.53
CA ALA A 25 10.44 -2.26 12.60
C ALA A 25 10.15 -1.17 13.65
N LYS A 26 9.75 0.02 13.21
CA LYS A 26 9.36 1.13 14.12
C LYS A 26 8.10 0.79 14.92
N VAL A 27 7.05 0.26 14.28
CA VAL A 27 5.82 -0.19 14.97
C VAL A 27 6.13 -1.29 15.97
N GLN A 28 7.04 -2.22 15.64
CA GLN A 28 7.48 -3.26 16.58
C GLN A 28 8.20 -2.66 17.79
N ALA A 29 9.10 -1.70 17.59
CA ALA A 29 9.79 -1.01 18.69
C ALA A 29 8.81 -0.25 19.60
N ILE A 30 7.84 0.45 19.02
CA ILE A 30 6.75 1.12 19.77
C ILE A 30 5.94 0.08 20.54
N THR A 31 5.54 -1.02 19.91
CA THR A 31 4.76 -2.08 20.57
C THR A 31 5.49 -2.62 21.80
N ILE A 32 6.80 -2.88 21.69
CA ILE A 32 7.62 -3.35 22.81
C ILE A 32 7.67 -2.30 23.92
N ALA A 33 7.93 -1.03 23.60
CA ALA A 33 8.00 0.06 24.58
C ALA A 33 6.64 0.34 25.25
N SER A 34 5.54 0.25 24.51
CA SER A 34 4.19 0.56 24.98
C SER A 34 3.52 -0.55 25.78
N THR A 35 4.07 -1.78 25.82
CA THR A 35 3.50 -2.93 26.55
C THR A 35 3.13 -2.64 28.01
N MET A 36 3.64 -1.56 28.62
CA MET A 36 3.35 -1.18 30.00
C MET A 36 2.38 0.00 30.21
N ALA A 37 2.00 0.78 29.17
CA ALA A 37 1.38 2.10 29.40
C ALA A 37 0.01 2.34 28.73
N ASP A 38 -0.24 1.86 27.51
CA ASP A 38 -1.44 2.24 26.75
C ASP A 38 -2.24 1.03 26.25
N GLN A 39 -3.35 0.73 26.94
CA GLN A 39 -4.27 -0.36 26.57
C GLN A 39 -4.97 -0.12 25.23
N ALA A 40 -5.16 1.14 24.80
CA ALA A 40 -5.84 1.45 23.55
C ALA A 40 -5.02 1.03 22.32
N LEU A 41 -3.69 0.92 22.47
CA LEU A 41 -2.76 0.55 21.39
C LEU A 41 -2.39 -0.93 21.37
N GLN A 42 -2.69 -1.70 22.43
CA GLN A 42 -2.31 -3.11 22.54
C GLN A 42 -2.83 -4.00 21.41
N LYS A 43 -4.05 -3.74 20.91
CA LYS A 43 -4.65 -4.50 19.81
C LYS A 43 -4.37 -3.87 18.43
N PRO A 44 -4.46 -2.54 18.24
CA PRO A 44 -4.24 -1.94 16.93
C PRO A 44 -2.79 -2.04 16.43
N LEU A 45 -1.77 -1.92 17.29
CA LEU A 45 -0.38 -1.94 16.85
C LEU A 45 0.08 -3.29 16.28
N PRO A 46 -0.19 -4.46 16.91
CA PRO A 46 0.15 -5.75 16.31
C PRO A 46 -0.56 -6.00 14.98
N LEU A 47 -1.81 -5.51 14.83
CA LEU A 47 -2.54 -5.60 13.57
C LEU A 47 -1.94 -4.70 12.49
N LEU A 48 -1.50 -3.49 12.85
CA LEU A 48 -0.77 -2.60 11.94
C LEU A 48 0.55 -3.23 11.48
N LEU A 49 1.31 -3.82 12.40
CA LEU A 49 2.54 -4.55 12.11
C LEU A 49 2.30 -5.68 11.10
N ALA A 50 1.31 -6.54 11.34
CA ALA A 50 0.96 -7.62 10.44
C ALA A 50 0.50 -7.09 9.06
N GLY A 51 -0.23 -5.97 9.03
CA GLY A 51 -0.63 -5.30 7.80
C GLY A 51 0.56 -4.80 6.98
N LEU A 52 1.56 -4.20 7.64
CA LEU A 52 2.79 -3.71 7.00
C LEU A 52 3.63 -4.85 6.41
N GLN A 53 3.74 -5.97 7.13
CA GLN A 53 4.45 -7.15 6.65
C GLN A 53 3.79 -7.72 5.38
N LYS A 54 2.48 -7.95 5.41
CA LYS A 54 1.72 -8.45 4.25
C LYS A 54 1.79 -7.48 3.06
N PHE A 55 1.66 -6.17 3.33
CA PHE A 55 1.78 -5.16 2.28
C PHE A 55 3.16 -5.18 1.64
N GLY A 56 4.23 -5.31 2.44
CA GLY A 56 5.60 -5.48 1.93
C GLY A 56 5.74 -6.74 1.07
N GLU A 57 5.22 -7.88 1.52
CA GLU A 57 5.25 -9.14 0.75
C GLU A 57 4.53 -9.00 -0.59
N HIS A 58 3.30 -8.47 -0.61
CA HIS A 58 2.54 -8.27 -1.84
C HIS A 58 3.18 -7.24 -2.78
N SER A 59 3.79 -6.18 -2.22
CA SER A 59 4.56 -5.21 -3.00
C SER A 59 5.77 -5.87 -3.68
N GLY A 60 6.49 -6.72 -2.96
CA GLY A 60 7.61 -7.48 -3.50
C GLY A 60 7.17 -8.42 -4.63
N GLN A 61 6.10 -9.18 -4.41
CA GLN A 61 5.51 -10.05 -5.44
C GLN A 61 5.10 -9.26 -6.70
N LEU A 62 4.47 -8.11 -6.51
CA LEU A 62 4.10 -7.20 -7.61
C LEU A 62 5.31 -6.66 -8.35
N GLY A 63 6.37 -6.29 -7.63
CA GLY A 63 7.64 -5.88 -8.22
C GLY A 63 8.25 -6.95 -9.13
N HIS A 64 8.20 -8.22 -8.72
CA HIS A 64 8.64 -9.35 -9.55
C HIS A 64 7.70 -9.56 -10.75
N CYS A 65 6.39 -9.66 -10.51
CA CYS A 65 5.41 -9.89 -11.58
C CYS A 65 5.45 -8.78 -12.64
N VAL A 66 5.61 -7.52 -12.26
CA VAL A 66 5.64 -6.41 -13.22
C VAL A 66 6.94 -6.37 -14.03
N ALA A 67 8.06 -6.78 -13.43
CA ALA A 67 9.35 -6.87 -14.12
C ALA A 67 9.37 -8.03 -15.13
N ASP A 68 8.76 -9.16 -14.79
CA ASP A 68 8.78 -10.38 -15.59
C ASP A 68 7.56 -10.50 -16.54
N ALA A 69 6.57 -9.62 -16.44
CA ALA A 69 5.38 -9.67 -17.29
C ALA A 69 5.73 -9.51 -18.78
N ALA A 70 5.30 -10.48 -19.59
CA ALA A 70 5.47 -10.44 -21.04
C ALA A 70 4.65 -9.33 -21.70
N VAL A 71 3.48 -9.01 -21.15
CA VAL A 71 2.60 -7.94 -21.61
C VAL A 71 1.99 -7.19 -20.43
N VAL A 72 1.87 -5.87 -20.57
CA VAL A 72 1.12 -5.02 -19.65
C VAL A 72 0.17 -4.18 -20.48
N HIS A 73 -1.12 -4.51 -20.43
CA HIS A 73 -2.14 -3.76 -21.12
C HIS A 73 -2.11 -2.29 -20.67
N PRO A 74 -2.24 -1.29 -21.56
CA PRO A 74 -2.13 0.13 -21.20
C PRO A 74 -3.04 0.54 -20.03
N GLN A 75 -4.28 0.06 -19.99
CA GLN A 75 -5.21 0.34 -18.89
C GLN A 75 -4.73 -0.21 -17.54
N LEU A 76 -4.01 -1.33 -17.52
CA LEU A 76 -3.38 -1.83 -16.29
C LEU A 76 -2.29 -0.87 -15.84
N GLY A 77 -1.46 -0.40 -16.77
CA GLY A 77 -0.43 0.62 -16.49
C GLY A 77 -1.03 1.93 -15.97
N ASP A 78 -2.13 2.38 -16.55
CA ASP A 78 -2.85 3.61 -16.17
C ASP A 78 -3.46 3.53 -14.77
N VAL A 79 -3.77 2.34 -14.29
CA VAL A 79 -4.28 2.11 -12.92
C VAL A 79 -3.14 1.86 -11.94
N LEU A 80 -2.16 1.04 -12.33
CA LEU A 80 -1.06 0.63 -11.48
C LEU A 80 -0.10 1.79 -11.17
N GLY A 81 0.21 2.62 -12.16
CA GLY A 81 1.11 3.77 -12.01
C GLY A 81 0.66 4.73 -10.90
N PRO A 82 -0.55 5.31 -11.00
CA PRO A 82 -1.09 6.18 -9.94
C PRO A 82 -1.23 5.48 -8.59
N ALA A 83 -1.68 4.22 -8.56
CA ALA A 83 -1.82 3.48 -7.30
C ALA A 83 -0.48 3.30 -6.57
N LEU A 84 0.62 3.05 -7.30
CA LEU A 84 1.96 2.96 -6.71
C LEU A 84 2.42 4.31 -6.15
N VAL A 85 2.11 5.42 -6.83
CA VAL A 85 2.40 6.78 -6.34
C VAL A 85 1.62 7.08 -5.07
N ASP A 86 0.32 6.77 -5.05
CA ASP A 86 -0.53 6.97 -3.88
C ASP A 86 -0.08 6.13 -2.68
N CYS A 87 0.32 4.88 -2.93
CA CYS A 87 0.90 4.02 -1.90
C CYS A 87 2.21 4.60 -1.35
N GLY A 88 3.09 5.10 -2.22
CA GLY A 88 4.34 5.74 -1.81
C GLY A 88 4.09 6.96 -0.92
N ASN A 89 3.15 7.81 -1.31
CA ASN A 89 2.74 8.98 -0.54
C ASN A 89 2.14 8.60 0.82
N ALA A 90 1.22 7.65 0.86
CA ALA A 90 0.60 7.16 2.09
C ALA A 90 1.64 6.56 3.06
N MET A 91 2.57 5.76 2.55
CA MET A 91 3.67 5.18 3.33
C MET A 91 4.68 6.23 3.83
N SER A 92 4.91 7.30 3.07
CA SER A 92 5.70 8.45 3.54
C SER A 92 5.05 9.11 4.74
N ILE A 93 3.73 9.38 4.69
CA ILE A 93 3.01 10.01 5.81
C ILE A 93 3.06 9.12 7.06
N LEU A 94 2.95 7.79 6.90
CA LEU A 94 3.11 6.86 8.01
C LEU A 94 4.52 6.95 8.60
N SER A 95 5.54 6.96 7.75
CA SER A 95 6.94 7.02 8.17
C SER A 95 7.22 8.30 8.96
N ASP A 96 6.74 9.45 8.47
CA ASP A 96 6.88 10.74 9.17
C ASP A 96 6.20 10.71 10.54
N LYS A 97 4.99 10.13 10.65
CA LYS A 97 4.29 9.99 11.93
C LYS A 97 5.03 9.09 12.91
N LEU A 98 5.61 8.00 12.42
CA LEU A 98 6.42 7.07 13.22
C LEU A 98 7.77 7.67 13.65
N GLU A 99 8.28 8.69 12.96
CA GLU A 99 9.52 9.39 13.30
C GLU A 99 9.33 10.57 14.26
N SER A 100 8.13 11.13 14.34
CA SER A 100 7.84 12.22 15.27
C SER A 100 8.15 11.81 16.71
N GLU A 101 8.72 12.72 17.51
CA GLU A 101 9.15 12.46 18.90
C GLU A 101 8.01 11.95 19.80
N ASN A 102 6.76 12.32 19.47
CA ASN A 102 5.59 11.85 20.19
C ASN A 102 5.09 10.50 19.67
N GLY A 103 5.41 10.09 18.43
CA GLY A 103 5.04 8.78 17.87
C GLY A 103 3.56 8.42 17.97
N GLU A 104 2.68 9.39 18.27
CA GLU A 104 1.29 9.17 18.64
C GLU A 104 0.48 8.86 17.38
N LEU A 105 0.58 7.61 16.94
CA LEU A 105 -0.42 7.01 16.10
C LEU A 105 -1.70 6.86 16.94
N SER A 106 -2.62 7.81 16.81
CA SER A 106 -3.96 7.66 17.38
C SER A 106 -4.62 6.38 16.86
N THR A 107 -5.52 5.78 17.64
CA THR A 107 -6.29 4.60 17.21
C THR A 107 -7.02 4.86 15.89
N GLU A 108 -7.49 6.09 15.66
CA GLU A 108 -8.10 6.49 14.40
C GLU A 108 -7.10 6.44 13.23
N ALA A 109 -5.90 7.02 13.39
CA ALA A 109 -4.87 6.98 12.37
C ALA A 109 -4.48 5.53 12.05
N ILE A 110 -4.29 4.69 13.09
CA ILE A 110 -4.00 3.25 12.91
C ILE A 110 -5.10 2.57 12.11
N SER A 111 -6.38 2.81 12.44
CA SER A 111 -7.51 2.22 11.73
C SER A 111 -7.51 2.60 10.24
N ARG A 112 -7.23 3.86 9.91
CA ARG A 112 -7.13 4.32 8.51
C ARG A 112 -5.96 3.65 7.78
N TYR A 113 -4.79 3.56 8.42
CA TYR A 113 -3.65 2.83 7.85
C TYR A 113 -3.93 1.34 7.64
N GLN A 114 -4.65 0.69 8.56
CA GLN A 114 -5.06 -0.71 8.40
C GLN A 114 -6.00 -0.88 7.20
N GLY A 115 -6.97 0.02 7.04
CA GLY A 115 -7.84 0.05 5.86
C GLY A 115 -7.05 0.22 4.56
N PHE A 116 -6.14 1.19 4.53
CA PHE A 116 -5.23 1.42 3.41
C PHE A 116 -4.37 0.19 3.07
N LEU A 117 -3.67 -0.38 4.04
CA LEU A 117 -2.79 -1.54 3.83
C LEU A 117 -3.57 -2.75 3.32
N SER A 118 -4.79 -2.96 3.83
CA SER A 118 -5.69 -4.03 3.37
C SER A 118 -6.16 -3.80 1.94
N GLY A 119 -6.64 -2.59 1.62
CA GLY A 119 -7.10 -2.22 0.28
C GLY A 119 -5.99 -2.32 -0.76
N ALA A 120 -4.81 -1.74 -0.46
CA ALA A 120 -3.64 -1.78 -1.34
C ALA A 120 -3.13 -3.21 -1.54
N SER A 121 -3.06 -4.03 -0.48
CA SER A 121 -2.70 -5.44 -0.58
C SER A 121 -3.63 -6.21 -1.51
N ARG A 122 -4.96 -6.01 -1.37
CA ARG A 122 -5.94 -6.67 -2.23
C ARG A 122 -5.78 -6.26 -3.69
N PHE A 123 -5.56 -4.97 -3.94
CA PHE A 123 -5.28 -4.48 -5.28
C PHE A 123 -3.99 -5.08 -5.86
N PHE A 124 -2.91 -5.18 -5.08
CA PHE A 124 -1.64 -5.75 -5.56
C PHE A 124 -1.77 -7.24 -5.88
N VAL A 125 -2.49 -8.02 -5.07
CA VAL A 125 -2.81 -9.42 -5.39
C VAL A 125 -3.59 -9.53 -6.70
N PHE A 126 -4.57 -8.65 -6.92
CA PHE A 126 -5.33 -8.61 -8.17
C PHE A 126 -4.45 -8.20 -9.37
N ALA A 127 -3.61 -7.19 -9.21
CA ALA A 127 -2.65 -6.77 -10.24
C ALA A 127 -1.67 -7.89 -10.60
N ASN A 128 -1.18 -8.65 -9.61
CA ASN A 128 -0.35 -9.84 -9.85
C ASN A 128 -1.07 -10.86 -10.73
N GLN A 129 -2.33 -11.16 -10.42
CA GLN A 129 -3.14 -12.07 -11.24
C GLN A 129 -3.31 -11.57 -12.68
N LEU A 130 -3.44 -10.25 -12.89
CA LEU A 130 -3.51 -9.69 -14.24
C LEU A 130 -2.17 -9.80 -14.97
N LEU A 131 -1.05 -9.52 -14.29
CA LEU A 131 0.29 -9.58 -14.87
C LEU A 131 0.71 -11.01 -15.25
N THR A 132 0.12 -12.03 -14.63
CA THR A 132 0.31 -13.44 -15.06
C THR A 132 -0.45 -13.82 -16.33
N ILE A 133 -1.31 -12.94 -16.86
CA ILE A 133 -2.08 -13.19 -18.08
C ILE A 133 -1.27 -12.67 -19.28
N GLU A 134 -0.94 -13.57 -20.21
CA GLU A 134 -0.13 -13.28 -21.39
C GLU A 134 -0.91 -12.59 -22.54
N SER A 135 -2.20 -12.32 -22.35
CA SER A 135 -3.07 -11.68 -23.34
C SER A 135 -3.62 -10.35 -22.83
N GLU A 136 -3.29 -9.27 -23.55
CA GLU A 136 -3.82 -7.92 -23.32
C GLU A 136 -5.36 -7.88 -23.29
N GLN A 137 -6.02 -8.57 -24.22
CA GLN A 137 -7.49 -8.63 -24.29
C GLN A 137 -8.09 -9.29 -23.04
N GLN A 138 -7.44 -10.33 -22.51
CA GLN A 138 -7.88 -10.98 -21.28
C GLN A 138 -7.62 -10.12 -20.04
N GLN A 139 -6.49 -9.40 -19.98
CA GLN A 139 -6.24 -8.40 -18.93
C GLN A 139 -7.32 -7.32 -18.94
N GLN A 140 -7.64 -6.78 -20.12
CA GLN A 140 -8.69 -5.78 -20.31
C GLN A 140 -10.06 -6.30 -19.88
N SER A 141 -10.43 -7.52 -20.30
CA SER A 141 -11.71 -8.14 -19.94
C SER A 141 -11.85 -8.33 -18.43
N LYS A 142 -10.79 -8.72 -17.73
CA LYS A 142 -10.80 -8.82 -16.26
C LYS A 142 -10.84 -7.46 -15.58
N LEU A 143 -10.14 -6.46 -16.09
CA LEU A 143 -10.21 -5.09 -15.58
C LEU A 143 -11.60 -4.47 -15.75
N ALA A 144 -12.32 -4.83 -16.81
CA ALA A 144 -13.68 -4.36 -17.06
C ALA A 144 -14.75 -5.03 -16.18
N ASN A 145 -14.39 -6.05 -15.40
CA ASN A 145 -15.32 -6.71 -14.48
C ASN A 145 -15.70 -5.77 -13.32
N PRO A 146 -16.98 -5.68 -12.92
CA PRO A 146 -17.41 -4.91 -11.73
C PRO A 146 -16.60 -5.20 -10.46
N ASP A 147 -16.26 -6.47 -10.20
CA ASP A 147 -15.46 -6.86 -9.03
C ASP A 147 -14.05 -6.23 -9.06
N ALA A 148 -13.49 -6.04 -10.26
CA ALA A 148 -12.21 -5.36 -10.41
C ALA A 148 -12.34 -3.87 -10.08
N GLN A 149 -13.41 -3.23 -10.56
CA GLN A 149 -13.68 -1.82 -10.25
C GLN A 149 -13.87 -1.63 -8.73
N ASP A 150 -14.59 -2.52 -8.05
CA ASP A 150 -14.74 -2.48 -6.60
C ASP A 150 -13.40 -2.57 -5.85
N ILE A 151 -12.46 -3.40 -6.34
CA ILE A 151 -11.10 -3.51 -5.76
C ILE A 151 -10.34 -2.19 -5.94
N LEU A 152 -10.40 -1.60 -7.14
CA LEU A 152 -9.73 -0.34 -7.46
C LEU A 152 -10.26 0.81 -6.61
N ASP A 153 -11.59 0.96 -6.57
CA ASP A 153 -12.26 2.03 -5.83
C ASP A 153 -11.99 1.91 -4.33
N THR A 154 -12.02 0.69 -3.79
CA THR A 154 -11.69 0.44 -2.37
C THR A 154 -10.25 0.86 -2.05
N ALA A 155 -9.28 0.46 -2.89
CA ALA A 155 -7.88 0.81 -2.66
C ALA A 155 -7.64 2.32 -2.78
N GLN A 156 -8.23 2.98 -3.78
CA GLN A 156 -8.11 4.43 -3.97
C GLN A 156 -8.77 5.22 -2.83
N ASN A 157 -9.96 4.82 -2.38
CA ASN A 157 -10.65 5.49 -1.28
C ASN A 157 -9.86 5.36 0.02
N ALA A 158 -9.33 4.17 0.32
CA ALA A 158 -8.52 3.95 1.51
C ALA A 158 -7.19 4.74 1.47
N ALA A 159 -6.55 4.86 0.29
CA ALA A 159 -5.39 5.72 0.13
C ALA A 159 -5.73 7.20 0.38
N LYS A 160 -6.84 7.70 -0.19
CA LYS A 160 -7.31 9.09 0.04
C LYS A 160 -7.54 9.38 1.52
N GLU A 161 -8.16 8.46 2.27
CA GLU A 161 -8.39 8.62 3.71
C GLU A 161 -7.09 8.85 4.50
N VAL A 162 -6.00 8.15 4.13
CA VAL A 162 -4.68 8.37 4.72
C VAL A 162 -4.07 9.69 4.25
N LEU A 163 -4.17 10.03 2.97
CA LEU A 163 -3.63 11.28 2.43
C LEU A 163 -4.28 12.53 3.06
N THR A 164 -5.54 12.43 3.52
CA THR A 164 -6.18 13.52 4.29
C THR A 164 -5.56 13.78 5.65
N LEU A 165 -4.86 12.79 6.25
CA LEU A 165 -4.18 12.95 7.54
C LEU A 165 -3.03 13.97 7.46
N ARG A 166 -2.52 14.28 6.25
CA ARG A 166 -1.53 15.34 6.05
C ARG A 166 -2.11 16.73 6.31
N HIS A 167 -3.38 16.96 5.96
CA HIS A 167 -4.02 18.27 6.05
C HIS A 167 -4.42 18.66 7.47
N VAL A 168 -4.62 17.69 8.36
CA VAL A 168 -4.94 17.95 9.77
C VAL A 168 -3.75 18.52 10.56
N ILE A 169 -2.53 18.45 10.01
CA ILE A 169 -1.28 18.87 10.70
C ILE A 169 -0.91 20.34 10.39
N MET A 170 -1.57 21.02 9.44
CA MET A 170 -1.25 22.42 9.10
C MET A 170 -2.09 23.48 9.82
N ASN A 171 -2.87 23.09 10.84
CA ASN A 171 -3.62 24.00 11.72
C ASN A 171 -3.18 23.82 13.17
#